data_AF-A0A7L2Y6C9-F1
#
_entry.id   AF-A0A7L2Y6C9-F1
#
_cell.length_a   1.000
_cell.length_b   1.000
_cell.length_c   1.000
_cell.angle_alpha   90.00
_cell.angle_beta   90.00
_cell.angle_gamma   90.00
#
_symmetry.space_group_name_H-M   'P 1'
#
loop_
_entity.id
_entity.type
_entity.pdbx_description
1 polymer ?
#
loop_
_entity_poly.entity_id
_entity_poly.type
_entity_poly.pdbx_seq_one_letter_code
_entity_poly.pdbx_strand_id
1 'polypeptide(L)'
;MEEYAREPCPWRIVDDCGGAFTMGAIGGGIFQAIKGFRNSPVGVNHRLRGSLTAIKTRAPQLGGSFAVWGGLFSMIDCSMVRVRGKEDPWNSITSGALTGAILAARS
;
A
#
# COMPACT_ATOMS: atom_id res chain seq x y z
N MET A 1 -11.94 22.12 16.44
CA MET A 1 -10.52 22.46 16.28
C MET A 1 -9.70 21.25 16.68
N GLU A 2 -9.61 20.25 15.79
CA GLU A 2 -8.59 19.18 15.87
C GLU A 2 -7.53 19.50 14.80
N GLU A 3 -6.83 20.61 15.02
CA GLU A 3 -5.74 21.08 14.18
C GLU A 3 -4.41 20.64 14.81
N TYR A 4 -4.27 19.32 15.09
CA TYR A 4 -3.04 18.78 15.70
C TYR A 4 -2.78 17.27 15.49
N ALA A 5 -3.21 16.64 14.39
CA ALA A 5 -2.92 15.22 14.18
C ALA A 5 -2.50 14.82 12.74
N ARG A 6 -2.18 15.80 11.88
CA ARG A 6 -1.57 15.51 10.56
C ARG A 6 -0.15 16.06 10.50
N GLU A 7 0.80 15.16 10.30
CA GLU A 7 2.18 15.53 10.07
C GLU A 7 2.31 16.43 8.83
N PRO A 8 3.19 17.45 8.85
CA PRO A 8 3.39 18.33 7.71
C PRO A 8 3.91 17.53 6.50
N CYS A 9 3.41 17.83 5.30
CA CYS A 9 4.03 17.34 4.07
C CYS A 9 5.47 17.89 4.01
N PRO A 10 6.51 17.06 3.75
CA PRO A 10 6.46 15.75 3.11
C PRO A 10 6.48 14.53 4.07
N TRP A 11 6.56 14.73 5.38
CA TRP A 11 6.69 13.62 6.34
C TRP A 11 5.54 12.62 6.25
N ARG A 12 4.32 13.14 6.11
CA ARG A 12 3.12 12.33 5.88
C ARG A 12 3.22 11.40 4.66
N ILE A 13 3.88 11.82 3.58
CA ILE A 13 4.05 10.95 2.39
C ILE A 13 4.95 9.76 2.73
N VAL A 14 6.02 10.00 3.48
CA VAL A 14 6.96 8.95 3.89
C VAL A 14 6.30 7.99 4.88
N ASP A 15 5.55 8.52 5.84
CA ASP A 15 4.82 7.71 6.82
C ASP A 15 3.73 6.87 6.14
N ASP A 16 2.90 7.47 5.27
CA ASP A 16 1.86 6.75 4.52
C ASP A 16 2.46 5.69 3.56
N CYS A 17 3.59 5.99 2.90
CA CYS A 17 4.32 5.02 2.08
C CYS A 17 4.80 3.83 2.91
N GLY A 18 5.44 4.11 4.05
CA GLY A 18 6.04 3.09 4.93
C GLY A 18 4.97 2.24 5.64
N GLY A 19 3.92 2.89 6.13
CA GLY A 19 2.76 2.24 6.72
C GLY A 19 2.07 1.32 5.72
N ALA A 20 1.77 1.82 4.52
CA ALA A 20 1.15 1.02 3.46
C ALA A 20 2.04 -0.13 3.00
N PHE A 21 3.35 0.09 2.87
CA PHE A 21 4.31 -0.99 2.57
C PHE A 21 4.25 -2.11 3.60
N THR A 22 4.28 -1.73 4.89
CA THR A 22 4.29 -2.68 6.00
C THR A 22 2.97 -3.46 6.05
N MET A 23 1.83 -2.78 5.88
CA MET A 23 0.52 -3.45 5.78
C MET A 23 0.47 -4.43 4.61
N GLY A 24 0.95 -4.03 3.42
CA GLY A 24 0.98 -4.87 2.24
C GLY A 24 1.95 -6.05 2.35
N ALA A 25 3.10 -5.86 3.00
CA ALA A 25 4.09 -6.91 3.21
C ALA A 25 3.62 -7.95 4.23
N ILE A 26 3.03 -7.52 5.35
CA ILE A 26 2.50 -8.42 6.38
C ILE A 26 1.26 -9.14 5.85
N GLY A 27 0.27 -8.40 5.33
CA GLY A 27 -0.95 -8.98 4.77
C GLY A 27 -0.67 -9.90 3.58
N GLY A 28 0.22 -9.48 2.68
CA GLY A 28 0.70 -10.27 1.56
C GLY A 28 1.47 -11.50 2.00
N GLY A 29 2.30 -11.39 3.04
CA GLY A 29 3.01 -12.52 3.62
C GLY A 29 2.06 -13.58 4.16
N ILE A 30 1.07 -13.21 4.96
CA ILE A 30 0.07 -14.13 5.53
C ILE A 30 -0.75 -14.78 4.41
N PHE A 31 -1.27 -13.97 3.47
CA PHE A 31 -2.08 -14.47 2.37
C PHE A 31 -1.29 -15.43 1.49
N GLN A 32 -0.04 -15.09 1.17
CA GLN A 32 0.81 -15.92 0.33
C GLN A 32 1.35 -17.14 1.07
N ALA A 33 1.48 -17.10 2.39
CA ALA A 33 1.81 -18.27 3.20
C ALA A 33 0.72 -19.34 3.08
N ILE A 34 -0.54 -18.95 3.26
CA ILE A 34 -1.72 -19.83 3.17
C ILE A 34 -1.87 -20.35 1.74
N LYS A 35 -1.83 -19.43 0.74
CA LYS A 35 -1.97 -19.80 -0.66
C LYS A 35 -0.82 -20.68 -1.14
N GLY A 36 0.41 -20.39 -0.72
CA GLY A 36 1.60 -21.16 -1.03
C GLY A 36 1.57 -22.56 -0.42
N PHE A 37 1.04 -22.71 0.80
CA PHE A 37 0.88 -24.02 1.42
C PHE A 37 -0.21 -24.87 0.74
N ARG A 38 -1.32 -24.25 0.32
CA ARG A 38 -2.42 -24.93 -0.38
C ARG A 38 -2.09 -25.31 -1.83
N ASN A 39 -1.31 -24.49 -2.53
CA ASN A 39 -1.02 -24.67 -3.95
C ASN A 39 0.27 -25.47 -4.23
N SER A 40 1.03 -25.85 -3.19
CA SER A 40 2.27 -26.61 -3.34
C SER A 40 2.03 -28.12 -3.39
N PRO A 41 2.89 -28.88 -4.12
CA PRO A 41 2.78 -30.33 -4.28
C PRO A 41 2.77 -31.09 -2.94
N VAL A 42 2.22 -32.31 -2.96
CA VAL A 42 2.05 -33.15 -1.77
C VAL A 42 3.39 -33.43 -1.07
N GLY A 43 3.41 -33.26 0.25
CA GLY A 43 4.60 -33.40 1.10
C GLY A 43 4.85 -32.17 1.96
N VAL A 44 4.90 -32.33 3.29
CA VAL A 44 5.02 -31.21 4.25
C VAL A 44 6.27 -30.37 3.99
N ASN A 45 7.42 -31.00 3.71
CA ASN A 45 8.66 -30.30 3.36
C ASN A 45 8.57 -29.49 2.06
N HIS A 46 7.87 -30.01 1.04
CA HIS A 46 7.68 -29.31 -0.23
C HIS A 46 6.67 -28.16 -0.10
N ARG A 47 5.62 -28.32 0.70
CA ARG A 47 4.66 -27.26 1.01
C ARG A 47 5.26 -26.12 1.81
N LEU A 48 6.10 -26.42 2.79
CA LEU A 48 6.81 -25.40 3.56
C LEU A 48 7.80 -24.62 2.68
N ARG A 49 8.61 -25.31 1.85
CA ARG A 49 9.53 -24.65 0.91
C ARG A 49 8.81 -23.81 -0.16
N GLY A 50 7.71 -24.33 -0.72
CA GLY A 50 6.89 -23.60 -1.69
C GLY A 50 6.20 -22.38 -1.09
N SER A 51 5.68 -22.50 0.14
CA SER A 51 5.13 -21.38 0.90
C SER A 51 6.20 -20.32 1.20
N LEU A 52 7.38 -20.71 1.68
CA LEU A 52 8.47 -19.77 1.97
C LEU A 52 8.92 -18.99 0.72
N THR A 53 9.03 -19.71 -0.41
CA THR A 53 9.42 -19.11 -1.70
C THR A 53 8.35 -18.15 -2.20
N ALA A 54 7.07 -18.50 -2.03
CA ALA A 54 5.95 -17.66 -2.41
C ALA A 54 5.89 -16.37 -1.56
N ILE A 55 6.09 -16.47 -0.24
CA ILE A 55 6.17 -15.31 0.66
C ILE A 55 7.32 -14.40 0.22
N LYS A 56 8.53 -14.95 0.06
CA LYS A 56 9.73 -14.17 -0.28
C LYS A 56 9.61 -13.42 -1.61
N THR A 57 8.93 -14.00 -2.60
CA THR A 57 8.80 -13.39 -3.93
C THR A 57 7.62 -12.44 -4.05
N ARG A 58 6.47 -12.76 -3.45
CA ARG A 58 5.21 -12.03 -3.66
C ARG A 58 4.90 -11.02 -2.56
N ALA A 59 5.30 -11.28 -1.31
CA ALA A 59 5.04 -10.34 -0.20
C ALA A 59 5.67 -8.95 -0.43
N PRO A 60 6.95 -8.81 -0.86
CA PRO A 60 7.52 -7.49 -1.15
C PRO A 60 6.92 -6.85 -2.41
N GLN A 61 6.47 -7.64 -3.40
CA GLN A 61 5.76 -7.10 -4.56
C GLN A 61 4.42 -6.49 -4.14
N LEU A 62 3.65 -7.17 -3.29
CA LEU A 62 2.39 -6.64 -2.79
C LEU A 62 2.63 -5.41 -1.91
N GLY A 63 3.59 -5.47 -0.98
CA GLY A 63 4.01 -4.33 -0.18
C GLY A 63 4.39 -3.12 -1.04
N GLY A 64 5.16 -3.32 -2.11
CA GLY A 64 5.52 -2.26 -3.05
C GLY A 64 4.31 -1.64 -3.76
N SER A 65 3.34 -2.44 -4.20
CA SER A 65 2.10 -1.92 -4.80
C SER A 65 1.29 -1.07 -3.81
N PHE A 66 1.17 -1.51 -2.55
CA PHE A 66 0.51 -0.73 -1.50
C PHE A 66 1.27 0.54 -1.15
N ALA A 67 2.60 0.51 -1.12
CA ALA A 67 3.44 1.68 -0.89
C ALA A 67 3.24 2.74 -1.99
N VAL A 68 3.22 2.33 -3.26
CA VAL A 68 2.97 3.23 -4.39
C VAL A 68 1.57 3.84 -4.30
N TRP A 69 0.57 3.03 -3.93
CA TRP A 69 -0.80 3.53 -3.75
C TRP A 69 -0.88 4.57 -2.62
N GLY A 70 -0.36 4.25 -1.43
CA GLY A 70 -0.36 5.16 -0.27
C GLY A 70 0.44 6.44 -0.53
N GLY A 71 1.61 6.32 -1.14
CA GLY A 71 2.43 7.46 -1.51
C GLY A 71 1.77 8.37 -2.53
N LEU A 72 1.17 7.81 -3.56
CA LEU A 72 0.48 8.59 -4.60
C LEU A 72 -0.76 9.29 -4.05
N PHE A 73 -1.54 8.61 -3.21
CA PHE A 73 -2.68 9.20 -2.52
C PHE A 73 -2.26 10.42 -1.69
N SER A 74 -1.22 10.28 -0.86
CA SER A 74 -0.76 11.36 0.02
C SER A 74 -0.05 12.48 -0.73
N MET A 75 0.67 12.18 -1.83
CA MET A 75 1.22 13.22 -2.71
C MET A 75 0.12 14.08 -3.32
N ILE A 76 -0.95 13.46 -3.84
CA ILE A 76 -2.05 14.17 -4.46
C ILE A 76 -2.84 14.98 -3.42
N ASP A 77 -3.11 14.41 -2.25
CA ASP A 77 -3.80 15.11 -1.16
C ASP A 77 -2.99 16.33 -0.66
N CYS A 78 -1.69 16.15 -0.38
CA CYS A 78 -0.79 17.25 -0.03
C CYS A 78 -0.75 18.35 -1.11
N SER A 79 -0.74 17.99 -2.39
CA SER A 79 -0.76 18.96 -3.49
C SER A 79 -2.07 19.75 -3.55
N MET A 80 -3.21 19.09 -3.34
CA MET A 80 -4.52 19.75 -3.34
C MET A 80 -4.70 20.68 -2.16
N VAL A 81 -4.26 20.29 -0.96
CA VAL A 81 -4.26 21.16 0.22
C VAL A 81 -3.39 22.40 -0.04
N ARG A 82 -2.22 22.24 -0.67
CA ARG A 82 -1.33 23.37 -0.98
C ARG A 82 -1.91 24.35 -2.01
N VAL A 83 -2.67 23.85 -2.99
CA VAL A 83 -3.29 24.66 -4.06
C VAL A 83 -4.58 25.33 -3.59
N ARG A 84 -5.45 24.59 -2.88
CA ARG A 84 -6.78 25.10 -2.48
C ARG A 84 -6.79 25.79 -1.12
N GLY A 85 -5.78 25.54 -0.27
CA GLY A 85 -5.71 26.08 1.09
C GLY A 85 -6.88 25.67 1.98
N LYS A 86 -7.62 24.62 1.59
CA LYS A 86 -8.81 24.10 2.28
C LYS A 86 -8.71 22.59 2.39
N GLU A 87 -9.05 22.08 3.56
CA GLU A 87 -9.08 20.65 3.87
C GLU A 87 -10.53 20.17 3.89
N ASP A 88 -11.06 19.85 2.70
CA ASP A 88 -12.40 19.31 2.54
C ASP A 88 -12.35 17.79 2.28
N PRO A 89 -13.38 17.01 2.67
CA PRO A 89 -13.50 15.59 2.32
C PRO A 89 -13.40 15.31 0.81
N TRP A 90 -13.71 16.32 -0.01
CA TRP A 90 -13.52 16.29 -1.45
C TRP A 90 -12.08 16.06 -1.88
N ASN A 91 -11.08 16.56 -1.14
CA ASN A 91 -9.67 16.33 -1.47
C ASN A 91 -9.34 14.84 -1.36
N SER A 92 -9.88 14.14 -0.37
CA SER A 92 -9.67 12.69 -0.17
C SER A 92 -10.39 11.84 -1.21
N ILE A 93 -11.59 12.24 -1.64
CA ILE A 93 -12.33 11.56 -2.72
C ILE A 93 -11.59 11.75 -4.06
N THR A 94 -11.21 12.98 -4.38
CA THR A 94 -10.51 13.29 -5.62
C THR A 94 -9.11 12.68 -5.64
N SER A 95 -8.38 12.64 -4.51
CA SER A 95 -7.05 12.02 -4.44
C SER A 95 -7.13 10.51 -4.61
N GLY A 96 -8.13 9.86 -4.02
CA GLY A 96 -8.42 8.45 -4.25
C GLY A 96 -8.74 8.14 -5.72
N ALA A 97 -9.62 8.93 -6.33
CA ALA A 97 -9.97 8.78 -7.74
C ALA A 97 -8.77 8.98 -8.68
N LEU A 98 -7.95 10.02 -8.45
CA LEU A 98 -6.75 10.29 -9.23
C LEU A 98 -5.69 9.21 -9.04
N THR A 99 -5.47 8.74 -7.81
CA THR A 99 -4.55 7.61 -7.53
C THR A 99 -4.98 6.37 -8.29
N GLY A 100 -6.28 6.04 -8.26
CA GLY A 100 -6.84 4.93 -9.01
C GLY A 100 -6.68 5.09 -10.52
N ALA A 101 -6.96 6.28 -11.06
CA ALA A 101 -6.81 6.58 -12.48
C ALA A 101 -5.37 6.44 -12.96
N ILE A 102 -4.39 6.94 -12.20
CA ILE A 102 -2.97 6.85 -12.54
C ILE A 102 -2.50 5.40 -12.53
N LEU A 103 -2.92 4.61 -11.53
CA LEU A 103 -2.58 3.20 -11.45
C LEU A 103 -3.25 2.38 -12.56
N ALA A 104 -4.48 2.72 -12.92
CA ALA A 104 -5.19 2.10 -14.06
C ALA A 104 -4.56 2.49 -15.41
N ALA A 105 -4.02 3.70 -15.55
CA ALA A 105 -3.30 4.09 -16.76
C ALA A 105 -1.98 3.33 -16.95
N ARG A 106 -1.42 2.78 -15.87
CA ARG A 106 -0.22 1.93 -15.88
C ARG A 106 -0.52 0.45 -16.16
N SER A 107 -1.74 -0.02 -15.91
CA SER A 107 -2.12 -1.44 -15.95
C SER A 107 -2.42 -1.96 -17.35
#